data_AF-Q8CJ42-F1
#
_entry.id   AF-Q8CJ42-F1
#
_cell.length_a   1.000
_cell.length_b   1.000
_cell.length_c   1.000
_cell.angle_alpha   90.00
_cell.angle_beta   90.00
_cell.angle_gamma   90.00
#
_symmetry.space_group_name_H-M   'P 1'
#
loop_
_entity.id
_entity.type
_entity.pdbx_description
1 polymer ?
#
loop_
_entity_poly.entity_id
_entity_poly.type
_entity_poly.pdbx_seq_one_letter_code
_entity_poly.pdbx_strand_id
1 'polypeptide(L)'
;MHLSLTQQCLWPLQILLVSNLLLWENVAAVPTSDSGLGISELLTEDLFDDAVILSQHINGLAIETRRIFLSNNFSSDMFVKFTLQFNRHDEFVVNGLNSCHTSSLKTPKTEKEAKRISLPDFVKMILSILRAWDSPLYHMETELKSMTGAPFSILARVKEIEVKNKILLKRIIKIAKKVKHGIEENEEYPVWSELASLQSTNEESRFFALYKMSYCLFVDTDKVEHYLKHLKCRYFDGYMCQDPENQISLQ
;
A
#
# COMPACT_ATOMS: atom_id res chain seq x y z
N MET A 1 26.18 -46.63 95.86
CA MET A 1 25.70 -45.37 96.47
C MET A 1 26.36 -44.20 95.75
N HIS A 2 25.52 -43.30 95.23
CA HIS A 2 25.71 -41.84 95.04
C HIS A 2 26.97 -41.33 94.30
N LEU A 3 26.83 -40.73 93.12
CA LEU A 3 26.47 -39.31 92.83
C LEU A 3 27.54 -38.30 93.22
N SER A 4 28.08 -37.62 92.20
CA SER A 4 28.65 -36.25 92.13
C SER A 4 28.92 -36.00 90.64
N LEU A 5 28.27 -35.15 89.82
CA LEU A 5 27.75 -33.78 89.94
C LEU A 5 28.84 -32.71 90.20
N THR A 6 29.43 -32.22 89.10
CA THR A 6 30.01 -30.88 88.81
C THR A 6 30.65 -30.98 87.40
N GLN A 7 30.68 -30.02 86.48
CA GLN A 7 30.31 -28.61 86.40
C GLN A 7 30.23 -28.21 84.92
N GLN A 8 29.69 -27.01 84.68
CA GLN A 8 29.38 -26.37 83.40
C GLN A 8 30.56 -26.17 82.44
N CYS A 9 30.29 -26.31 81.14
CA CYS A 9 30.89 -25.49 80.09
C CYS A 9 29.78 -25.01 79.13
N LEU A 10 29.46 -23.71 79.22
CA LEU A 10 28.89 -22.87 78.15
C LEU A 10 29.93 -22.87 76.99
N TRP A 11 29.67 -22.86 75.69
CA TRP A 11 28.61 -22.35 74.82
C TRP A 11 28.81 -22.94 73.39
N PRO A 12 27.90 -22.72 72.43
CA PRO A 12 27.77 -23.56 71.23
C PRO A 12 28.54 -23.04 69.99
N LEU A 13 28.98 -23.96 69.13
CA LEU A 13 29.20 -23.69 67.72
C LEU A 13 28.31 -24.59 66.86
N GLN A 14 27.52 -23.92 66.03
CA GLN A 14 26.77 -24.38 64.87
C GLN A 14 27.74 -25.11 63.90
N ILE A 15 27.34 -26.11 63.11
CA ILE A 15 26.53 -25.99 61.89
C ILE A 15 26.05 -27.41 61.53
N LEU A 16 24.73 -27.59 61.39
CA LEU A 16 24.13 -28.79 60.79
C LEU A 16 24.36 -28.73 59.27
N LEU A 17 25.07 -29.70 58.70
CA LEU A 17 25.14 -29.87 57.25
C LEU A 17 23.78 -30.41 56.76
N VAL A 18 23.15 -29.62 55.90
CA VAL A 18 21.81 -29.79 55.36
C VAL A 18 21.83 -30.64 54.08
N SER A 19 20.85 -31.55 54.02
CA SER A 19 20.17 -32.14 52.85
C SER A 19 20.95 -32.96 51.82
N ASN A 20 20.83 -34.28 52.02
CA ASN A 20 20.80 -35.27 50.95
C ASN A 20 19.37 -35.43 50.40
N LEU A 21 19.28 -35.68 49.09
CA LEU A 21 18.24 -36.42 48.36
C LEU A 21 16.90 -35.73 48.04
N LEU A 22 16.93 -34.75 47.14
CA LEU A 22 15.80 -34.43 46.25
C LEU A 22 16.34 -34.14 44.84
N LEU A 23 16.69 -35.19 44.09
CA LEU A 23 17.11 -35.08 42.69
C LEU A 23 16.27 -36.01 41.80
N TRP A 24 14.95 -35.92 41.92
CA TRP A 24 14.00 -36.47 40.92
C TRP A 24 13.33 -35.29 40.23
N GLU A 25 14.07 -34.60 39.38
CA GLU A 25 13.48 -33.64 38.45
C GLU A 25 13.13 -34.40 37.18
N ASN A 26 11.83 -34.67 37.02
CA ASN A 26 11.27 -35.25 35.81
C ASN A 26 11.64 -34.35 34.63
N VAL A 27 12.25 -34.97 33.61
CA VAL A 27 12.55 -34.38 32.31
C VAL A 27 11.23 -33.92 31.68
N ALA A 28 10.87 -32.66 31.93
CA ALA A 28 9.83 -31.97 31.19
C ALA A 28 10.36 -31.78 29.77
N ALA A 29 9.67 -32.36 28.79
CA ALA A 29 9.98 -32.14 27.39
C ALA A 29 9.94 -30.64 27.09
N VAL A 30 11.06 -30.10 26.63
CA VAL A 30 11.20 -28.72 26.17
C VAL A 30 10.16 -28.50 25.06
N PRO A 31 9.23 -27.54 25.21
CA PRO A 31 8.34 -27.18 24.11
C PRO A 31 9.20 -26.56 23.00
N THR A 32 9.24 -27.18 21.83
CA THR A 32 9.76 -26.57 20.61
C THR A 32 8.80 -25.50 20.12
N SER A 33 8.71 -24.39 20.85
CA SER A 33 7.95 -23.20 20.45
C SER A 33 8.92 -22.13 19.94
N ASP A 34 9.38 -22.25 18.70
CA ASP A 34 9.96 -21.07 18.00
C ASP A 34 9.89 -21.12 16.47
N SER A 35 9.38 -22.19 15.85
CA SER A 35 9.23 -22.23 14.37
C SER A 35 8.02 -21.45 13.85
N GLY A 36 6.98 -21.24 14.67
CA GLY A 36 5.72 -20.62 14.24
C GLY A 36 5.79 -19.10 14.05
N LEU A 37 6.63 -18.41 14.83
CA LEU A 37 6.79 -16.95 14.74
C LEU A 37 7.50 -16.56 13.44
N GLY A 38 8.60 -17.22 13.11
CA GLY A 38 9.37 -16.96 11.88
C GLY A 38 8.56 -17.19 10.60
N ILE A 39 7.71 -18.22 10.55
CA ILE A 39 6.85 -18.47 9.37
C ILE A 39 5.80 -17.35 9.20
N SER A 40 5.19 -16.88 10.28
CA SER A 40 4.18 -15.82 10.20
C SER A 40 4.79 -14.47 9.76
N GLU A 41 6.00 -14.18 10.20
CA GLU A 41 6.75 -12.98 9.81
C GLU A 41 7.13 -13.04 8.33
N LEU A 42 7.71 -14.16 7.87
CA LEU A 42 8.04 -14.39 6.46
C LEU A 42 6.81 -14.22 5.54
N LEU A 43 5.67 -14.84 5.89
CA LEU A 43 4.42 -14.70 5.14
C LEU A 43 3.87 -13.26 5.13
N THR A 44 4.27 -12.44 6.11
CA THR A 44 3.88 -11.03 6.16
C THR A 44 4.79 -10.20 5.27
N GLU A 45 6.09 -10.44 5.26
CA GLU A 45 7.05 -9.82 4.35
C GLU A 45 6.68 -10.10 2.88
N ASP A 46 6.46 -11.37 2.52
CA ASP A 46 6.04 -11.79 1.17
C ASP A 46 4.77 -11.06 0.69
N LEU A 47 3.84 -10.78 1.62
CA LEU A 47 2.59 -10.07 1.30
C LEU A 47 2.85 -8.59 0.99
N PHE A 48 3.75 -7.94 1.73
CA PHE A 48 4.14 -6.57 1.45
C PHE A 48 4.93 -6.48 0.14
N ASP A 49 5.82 -7.43 -0.13
CA ASP A 49 6.63 -7.48 -1.35
C ASP A 49 5.75 -7.67 -2.59
N ASP A 50 4.84 -8.64 -2.56
CA ASP A 50 3.86 -8.85 -3.64
C ASP A 50 3.01 -7.59 -3.88
N ALA A 51 2.62 -6.88 -2.82
CA ALA A 51 1.87 -5.63 -2.98
C ALA A 51 2.71 -4.50 -3.60
N VAL A 52 3.98 -4.34 -3.20
CA VAL A 52 4.90 -3.34 -3.75
C VAL A 52 5.19 -3.64 -5.22
N ILE A 53 5.60 -4.87 -5.55
CA ILE A 53 5.88 -5.30 -6.93
C ILE A 53 4.66 -5.10 -7.82
N LEU A 54 3.46 -5.47 -7.34
CA LEU A 54 2.23 -5.28 -8.11
C LEU A 54 1.90 -3.79 -8.32
N SER A 55 2.14 -2.94 -7.32
CA SER A 55 1.93 -1.48 -7.45
C SER A 55 2.91 -0.83 -8.43
N GLN A 56 4.19 -1.21 -8.41
CA GLN A 56 5.21 -0.79 -9.37
C GLN A 56 4.82 -1.18 -10.79
N HIS A 57 4.33 -2.40 -10.97
CA HIS A 57 3.86 -2.86 -12.27
C HIS A 57 2.66 -2.03 -12.76
N ILE A 58 1.67 -1.79 -11.90
CA ILE A 58 0.52 -0.94 -12.25
C ILE A 58 0.97 0.48 -12.62
N ASN A 59 1.89 1.08 -11.85
CA ASN A 59 2.43 2.41 -12.14
C ASN A 59 3.17 2.44 -13.48
N GLY A 60 4.02 1.46 -13.75
CA GLY A 60 4.71 1.32 -15.04
C GLY A 60 3.73 1.21 -16.22
N LEU A 61 2.64 0.46 -16.07
CA LEU A 61 1.58 0.37 -17.08
C LEU A 61 0.87 1.72 -17.27
N ALA A 62 0.60 2.48 -16.20
CA ALA A 62 -0.02 3.80 -16.27
C ALA A 62 0.86 4.83 -16.98
N ILE A 63 2.16 4.88 -16.64
CA ILE A 63 3.17 5.71 -17.30
C ILE A 63 3.21 5.41 -18.80
N GLU A 64 3.32 4.14 -19.16
CA GLU A 64 3.42 3.72 -20.56
C GLU A 64 2.12 3.99 -21.32
N THR A 65 0.96 3.78 -20.69
CA THR A 65 -0.34 4.12 -21.26
C THR A 65 -0.42 5.61 -21.59
N ARG A 66 -0.02 6.47 -20.64
CA ARG A 66 0.02 7.92 -20.84
C ARG A 66 1.00 8.31 -21.94
N ARG A 67 2.18 7.69 -22.00
CA ARG A 67 3.18 7.91 -23.05
C ARG A 67 2.60 7.59 -24.44
N ILE A 68 1.92 6.45 -24.59
CA ILE A 68 1.32 6.05 -25.86
C ILE A 68 0.24 7.04 -26.27
N PHE A 69 -0.64 7.47 -25.35
CA PHE A 69 -1.64 8.50 -25.65
C PHE A 69 -1.02 9.80 -26.18
N LEU A 70 0.12 10.22 -25.64
CA LEU A 70 0.82 11.45 -26.07
C LEU A 70 1.48 11.31 -27.44
N SER A 71 1.85 10.10 -27.87
CA SER A 71 2.66 9.89 -29.09
C SER A 71 1.93 9.21 -30.25
N ASN A 72 0.80 8.53 -30.01
CA ASN A 72 0.10 7.77 -31.05
C ASN A 72 -0.87 8.67 -31.83
N ASN A 73 -0.90 8.54 -33.16
CA ASN A 73 -1.77 9.32 -34.05
C ASN A 73 -3.27 9.28 -33.69
N PHE A 74 -3.72 8.26 -32.94
CA PHE A 74 -5.09 8.20 -32.41
C PHE A 74 -5.44 9.39 -31.50
N SER A 75 -4.48 9.90 -30.72
CA SER A 75 -4.75 10.85 -29.63
C SER A 75 -3.74 11.99 -29.53
N SER A 76 -2.56 11.86 -30.15
CA SER A 76 -1.44 12.80 -29.99
C SER A 76 -1.82 14.23 -30.29
N ASP A 77 -2.57 14.49 -31.36
CA ASP A 77 -2.92 15.86 -31.78
C ASP A 77 -3.80 16.56 -30.73
N MET A 78 -4.81 15.85 -30.20
CA MET A 78 -5.67 16.35 -29.12
C MET A 78 -4.88 16.51 -27.82
N PHE A 79 -4.03 15.55 -27.46
CA PHE A 79 -3.28 15.58 -26.21
C PHE A 79 -2.20 16.67 -26.22
N VAL A 80 -1.55 16.92 -27.35
CA VAL A 80 -0.64 18.05 -27.56
C VAL A 80 -1.42 19.36 -27.48
N LYS A 81 -2.60 19.46 -28.11
CA LYS A 81 -3.48 20.65 -27.99
C LYS A 81 -3.78 20.97 -26.53
N PHE A 82 -4.23 19.98 -25.74
CA PHE A 82 -4.51 20.18 -24.31
C PHE A 82 -3.27 20.57 -23.52
N THR A 83 -2.11 19.97 -23.82
CA THR A 83 -0.83 20.34 -23.18
C THR A 83 -0.48 21.80 -23.45
N LEU A 84 -0.64 22.26 -24.70
CA LEU A 84 -0.40 23.66 -25.08
C LEU A 84 -1.41 24.62 -24.43
N GLN A 85 -2.68 24.23 -24.36
CA GLN A 85 -3.73 25.01 -23.68
C GLN A 85 -3.45 25.14 -22.19
N PHE A 86 -3.06 24.06 -21.51
CA PHE A 86 -2.64 24.09 -20.11
C PHE A 86 -1.48 25.06 -19.88
N ASN A 87 -0.43 24.98 -20.71
CA ASN A 87 0.74 25.88 -20.60
C ASN A 87 0.40 27.35 -20.88
N ARG A 88 -0.65 27.61 -21.68
CA ARG A 88 -1.20 28.95 -21.94
C ARG A 88 -2.21 29.40 -20.89
N HIS A 89 -2.39 28.63 -19.82
CA HIS A 89 -3.35 28.89 -18.76
C HIS A 89 -4.79 29.00 -19.27
N ASP A 90 -5.13 28.21 -20.30
CA ASP A 90 -6.51 28.07 -20.77
C ASP A 90 -7.40 27.61 -19.62
N GLU A 91 -8.43 28.40 -19.32
CA GLU A 91 -9.26 28.23 -18.14
C GLU A 91 -9.93 26.84 -18.09
N PHE A 92 -10.43 26.36 -19.23
CA PHE A 92 -11.12 25.07 -19.31
C PHE A 92 -10.16 23.93 -18.97
N VAL A 93 -8.97 23.92 -19.60
CA VAL A 93 -7.99 22.87 -19.39
C VAL A 93 -7.37 22.93 -17.99
N VAL A 94 -7.01 24.12 -17.53
CA VAL A 94 -6.43 24.31 -16.18
C VAL A 94 -7.44 23.87 -15.12
N ASN A 95 -8.67 24.37 -15.16
CA ASN A 95 -9.69 23.99 -14.16
C ASN A 95 -10.03 22.50 -14.24
N GLY A 96 -10.08 21.93 -15.44
CA GLY A 96 -10.32 20.50 -15.64
C GLY A 96 -9.22 19.61 -15.06
N LEU A 97 -7.95 20.05 -15.10
CA LEU A 97 -6.78 19.28 -14.65
C LEU A 97 -6.28 19.63 -13.24
N ASN A 98 -6.76 20.72 -12.65
CA ASN A 98 -6.37 21.16 -11.31
C ASN A 98 -6.71 20.15 -10.20
N SER A 99 -7.59 19.18 -10.47
CA SER A 99 -7.91 18.12 -9.52
C SER A 99 -8.29 16.80 -10.19
N CYS A 100 -7.90 15.73 -9.52
CA CYS A 100 -8.40 14.38 -9.74
C CYS A 100 -9.56 14.11 -8.80
N HIS A 101 -10.43 13.15 -9.10
CA HIS A 101 -11.55 12.80 -8.22
C HIS A 101 -11.08 12.34 -6.83
N THR A 102 -9.85 11.81 -6.74
CA THR A 102 -9.16 11.42 -5.51
C THR A 102 -8.50 12.57 -4.76
N SER A 103 -8.44 13.79 -5.30
CA SER A 103 -7.78 14.95 -4.66
C SER A 103 -8.43 15.39 -3.35
N SER A 104 -9.66 14.95 -3.07
CA SER A 104 -10.34 15.18 -1.78
C SER A 104 -9.75 14.35 -0.62
N LEU A 105 -8.97 13.31 -0.93
CA LEU A 105 -8.27 12.53 0.08
C LEU A 105 -7.17 13.38 0.72
N LYS A 106 -7.08 13.33 2.06
CA LYS A 106 -6.02 13.99 2.82
C LYS A 106 -4.69 13.24 2.64
N THR A 107 -4.01 13.51 1.53
CA THR A 107 -2.72 12.90 1.21
C THR A 107 -1.56 13.69 1.81
N PRO A 108 -0.56 13.05 2.43
CA PRO A 108 0.65 13.73 2.87
C PRO A 108 1.41 14.31 1.67
N LYS A 109 1.83 15.58 1.77
CA LYS A 109 2.64 16.28 0.75
C LYS A 109 4.13 16.18 1.01
N THR A 110 4.52 15.83 2.24
CA THR A 110 5.92 15.75 2.66
C THR A 110 6.16 14.47 3.44
N GLU A 111 7.41 13.99 3.45
CA GLU A 111 7.82 12.85 4.27
C GLU A 111 7.52 13.07 5.77
N LYS A 112 7.62 14.31 6.24
CA LYS A 112 7.30 14.69 7.63
C LYS A 112 5.81 14.55 7.94
N GLU A 113 4.93 14.88 6.99
CA GLU A 113 3.49 14.62 7.12
C GLU A 113 3.21 13.12 7.07
N ALA A 114 3.84 12.40 6.13
CA ALA A 114 3.71 10.96 5.99
C ALA A 114 4.05 10.23 7.31
N LYS A 115 5.19 10.56 7.94
CA LYS A 115 5.61 9.98 9.23
C LYS A 115 4.60 10.15 10.39
N ARG A 116 3.71 11.15 10.32
CA ARG A 116 2.70 11.44 11.35
C ARG A 116 1.40 10.66 11.17
N ILE A 117 1.15 10.12 9.99
CA ILE A 117 -0.06 9.34 9.70
C ILE A 117 0.10 7.95 10.33
N SER A 118 -0.97 7.37 10.90
CA SER A 118 -0.90 6.03 11.49
C SER A 118 -0.82 4.95 10.40
N LEU A 119 -0.28 3.76 10.70
CA LEU A 119 -0.28 2.64 9.74
C LEU A 119 -1.70 2.30 9.26
N PRO A 120 -2.73 2.21 10.13
CA PRO A 120 -4.11 2.02 9.68
C PRO A 120 -4.59 3.09 8.70
N ASP A 121 -4.27 4.37 8.95
CA ASP A 121 -4.72 5.47 8.09
C ASP A 121 -4.03 5.45 6.72
N PHE A 122 -2.77 5.01 6.63
CA PHE A 122 -2.10 4.74 5.35
C PHE A 122 -2.81 3.66 4.56
N VAL A 123 -3.14 2.53 5.20
CA VAL A 123 -3.85 1.43 4.56
C VAL A 123 -5.21 1.89 4.04
N LYS A 124 -5.96 2.67 4.84
CA LYS A 124 -7.25 3.24 4.44
C LYS A 124 -7.14 4.17 3.24
N MET A 125 -6.12 5.03 3.21
CA MET A 125 -5.86 5.92 2.09
C MET A 125 -5.57 5.14 0.80
N ILE A 126 -4.73 4.11 0.86
CA ILE A 126 -4.44 3.24 -0.29
C ILE A 126 -5.71 2.52 -0.76
N LEU A 127 -6.49 1.93 0.16
CA LEU A 127 -7.77 1.29 -0.17
C LEU A 127 -8.74 2.25 -0.85
N SER A 128 -8.82 3.49 -0.37
CA SER A 128 -9.71 4.52 -0.92
C SER A 128 -9.33 4.89 -2.34
N ILE A 129 -8.03 5.06 -2.64
CA ILE A 129 -7.55 5.32 -4.00
C ILE A 129 -7.88 4.15 -4.92
N LEU A 130 -7.54 2.92 -4.54
CA LEU A 130 -7.77 1.74 -5.37
C LEU A 130 -9.26 1.53 -5.69
N ARG A 131 -10.16 1.78 -4.73
CA ARG A 131 -11.62 1.69 -4.92
C ARG A 131 -12.14 2.80 -5.82
N ALA A 132 -11.62 4.02 -5.67
CA ALA A 132 -12.00 5.15 -6.52
C ALA A 132 -11.68 4.93 -8.00
N TRP A 133 -10.83 3.96 -8.35
CA TRP A 133 -10.48 3.61 -9.73
C TRP A 133 -11.23 2.40 -10.31
N ASP A 134 -12.03 1.66 -9.53
CA ASP A 134 -12.74 0.46 -10.01
C ASP A 134 -13.72 0.79 -11.16
N SER A 135 -14.60 1.77 -10.96
CA SER A 135 -15.54 2.23 -11.99
C SER A 135 -14.85 2.99 -13.15
N PRO A 136 -13.94 3.97 -12.90
CA PRO A 136 -13.23 4.66 -13.98
C PRO A 136 -12.48 3.75 -14.95
N LEU A 137 -11.76 2.74 -14.46
CA LEU A 137 -10.98 1.84 -15.33
C LEU A 137 -11.90 1.00 -16.23
N TYR A 138 -13.00 0.49 -15.70
CA TYR A 138 -14.01 -0.23 -16.46
C TYR A 138 -14.61 0.63 -17.59
N HIS A 139 -14.98 1.88 -17.28
CA HIS A 139 -15.54 2.79 -18.27
C HIS A 139 -14.49 3.26 -19.28
N MET A 140 -13.25 3.51 -18.86
CA MET A 140 -12.15 3.84 -19.76
C MET A 140 -11.93 2.74 -20.80
N GLU A 141 -11.89 1.47 -20.38
CA GLU A 141 -11.77 0.33 -21.29
C GLU A 141 -12.96 0.26 -22.25
N THR A 142 -14.18 0.38 -21.73
CA THR A 142 -15.43 0.27 -22.50
C THR A 142 -15.50 1.33 -23.60
N GLU A 143 -15.20 2.58 -23.26
CA GLU A 143 -15.28 3.69 -24.20
C GLU A 143 -14.15 3.62 -25.24
N LEU A 144 -12.91 3.30 -24.83
CA LEU A 144 -11.82 3.10 -25.78
C LEU A 144 -12.12 1.98 -26.79
N LYS A 145 -12.77 0.88 -26.37
CA LYS A 145 -13.16 -0.22 -27.27
C LYS A 145 -14.15 0.22 -28.35
N SER A 146 -14.98 1.21 -28.03
CA SER A 146 -15.99 1.76 -28.94
C SER A 146 -15.41 2.77 -29.95
N MET A 147 -14.22 3.31 -29.67
CA MET A 147 -13.59 4.35 -30.48
C MET A 147 -12.84 3.75 -31.68
N THR A 148 -13.17 4.23 -32.87
CA THR A 148 -12.45 3.90 -34.09
C THR A 148 -10.98 4.29 -33.98
N GLY A 149 -10.08 3.36 -34.31
CA GLY A 149 -8.64 3.62 -34.33
C GLY A 149 -7.95 3.57 -32.96
N ALA A 150 -8.66 3.27 -31.87
CA ALA A 150 -8.05 3.09 -30.56
C ALA A 150 -6.96 2.00 -30.60
N PRO A 151 -5.70 2.31 -30.23
CA PRO A 151 -4.61 1.35 -30.28
C PRO A 151 -4.87 0.16 -29.35
N PHE A 152 -4.71 -1.05 -29.88
CA PHE A 152 -4.77 -2.28 -29.07
C PHE A 152 -3.83 -2.24 -27.87
N SER A 153 -2.66 -1.59 -28.01
CA SER A 153 -1.67 -1.44 -26.95
C SER A 153 -2.16 -0.61 -25.76
N ILE A 154 -3.05 0.38 -25.98
CA ILE A 154 -3.69 1.15 -24.91
C ILE A 154 -4.78 0.29 -24.26
N LEU A 155 -5.65 -0.31 -25.08
CA LEU A 155 -6.75 -1.16 -24.62
C LEU A 155 -6.27 -2.29 -23.70
N ALA A 156 -5.24 -3.02 -24.14
CA ALA A 156 -4.66 -4.11 -23.37
C ALA A 156 -4.10 -3.65 -22.03
N ARG A 157 -3.44 -2.49 -21.97
CA ARG A 157 -2.87 -1.93 -20.73
C ARG A 157 -3.93 -1.44 -19.77
N VAL A 158 -4.95 -0.71 -20.25
CA VAL A 158 -6.06 -0.27 -19.39
C VAL A 158 -6.76 -1.48 -18.78
N LYS A 159 -6.99 -2.54 -19.56
CA LYS A 159 -7.55 -3.79 -19.05
C LYS A 159 -6.64 -4.46 -18.02
N GLU A 160 -5.35 -4.51 -18.29
CA GLU A 160 -4.38 -5.10 -17.36
C GLU A 160 -4.33 -4.33 -16.03
N ILE A 161 -4.35 -2.99 -16.07
CA ILE A 161 -4.41 -2.13 -14.89
C ILE A 161 -5.71 -2.41 -14.10
N GLU A 162 -6.86 -2.50 -14.76
CA GLU A 162 -8.14 -2.82 -14.10
C GLU A 162 -8.07 -4.15 -13.32
N VAL A 163 -7.56 -5.20 -13.96
CA VAL A 163 -7.43 -6.53 -13.34
C VAL A 163 -6.44 -6.49 -12.17
N LYS A 164 -5.27 -5.86 -12.36
CA LYS A 164 -4.24 -5.78 -11.32
C LYS A 164 -4.66 -4.89 -10.16
N ASN A 165 -5.42 -3.82 -10.40
CA ASN A 165 -5.99 -2.97 -9.35
C ASN A 165 -6.88 -3.79 -8.40
N LYS A 166 -7.72 -4.68 -8.95
CA LYS A 166 -8.57 -5.60 -8.17
C LYS A 166 -7.73 -6.62 -7.38
N ILE A 167 -6.62 -7.09 -7.92
CA ILE A 167 -5.69 -8.00 -7.20
C ILE A 167 -5.00 -7.25 -6.07
N LEU A 168 -4.48 -6.05 -6.33
CA LEU A 168 -3.80 -5.21 -5.35
C LEU A 168 -4.76 -4.86 -4.21
N LEU A 169 -5.99 -4.46 -4.50
CA LEU A 169 -7.03 -4.21 -3.50
C LEU A 169 -7.18 -5.40 -2.53
N LYS A 170 -7.21 -6.64 -3.03
CA LYS A 170 -7.26 -7.85 -2.20
C LYS A 170 -6.00 -8.03 -1.34
N ARG A 171 -4.81 -7.65 -1.83
CA ARG A 171 -3.57 -7.67 -1.04
C ARG A 171 -3.61 -6.64 0.09
N ILE A 172 -4.08 -5.43 -0.21
CA ILE A 172 -4.18 -4.36 0.79
C ILE A 172 -5.20 -4.73 1.87
N ILE A 173 -6.30 -5.40 1.53
CA ILE A 173 -7.24 -5.94 2.54
C ILE A 173 -6.57 -6.98 3.46
N LYS A 174 -5.64 -7.80 2.94
CA LYS A 174 -4.87 -8.72 3.80
C LYS A 174 -3.89 -7.97 4.69
N ILE A 175 -3.20 -6.96 4.16
CA ILE A 175 -2.30 -6.08 4.94
C ILE A 175 -3.08 -5.34 6.02
N ALA A 176 -4.28 -4.86 5.71
CA ALA A 176 -5.19 -4.21 6.66
C ALA A 176 -5.42 -5.07 7.90
N LYS A 177 -5.68 -6.37 7.72
CA LYS A 177 -5.90 -7.35 8.80
C LYS A 177 -4.65 -7.57 9.66
N LYS A 178 -3.45 -7.40 9.10
CA LYS A 178 -2.16 -7.47 9.83
C LYS A 178 -1.91 -6.21 10.64
N VAL A 179 -2.19 -5.04 10.06
CA VAL A 179 -1.98 -3.72 10.69
C VAL A 179 -3.00 -3.44 11.80
N LYS A 180 -4.25 -3.85 11.64
CA LYS A 180 -5.30 -3.72 12.67
C LYS A 180 -6.42 -4.75 12.45
N HIS A 181 -6.96 -5.30 13.53
CA HIS A 181 -8.06 -6.29 13.49
C HIS A 181 -9.42 -5.76 12.99
N GLY A 182 -9.56 -4.50 12.56
CA GLY A 182 -10.88 -3.90 12.30
C GLY A 182 -10.89 -2.67 11.39
N ILE A 183 -10.23 -2.73 10.22
CA ILE A 183 -10.54 -1.76 9.15
C ILE A 183 -11.90 -2.16 8.56
N GLU A 184 -12.84 -1.22 8.55
CA GLU A 184 -14.13 -1.42 7.89
C GLU A 184 -13.90 -1.49 6.38
N GLU A 185 -14.23 -2.64 5.78
CA GLU A 185 -14.06 -2.85 4.34
C GLU A 185 -14.92 -1.88 3.50
N ASN A 186 -15.88 -1.18 4.11
CA ASN A 186 -16.86 -0.32 3.46
C ASN A 186 -16.68 1.18 3.73
N GLU A 187 -15.47 1.65 4.04
CA GLU A 187 -15.22 3.10 4.14
C GLU A 187 -15.52 3.82 2.81
N GLU A 188 -16.10 5.01 2.93
CA GLU A 188 -16.41 5.89 1.81
C GLU A 188 -15.14 6.23 1.02
N TYR A 189 -15.23 6.17 -0.30
CA TYR A 189 -14.16 6.55 -1.22
C TYR A 189 -14.68 7.61 -2.20
N PRO A 190 -13.81 8.48 -2.73
CA PRO A 190 -14.23 9.49 -3.68
C PRO A 190 -14.87 8.88 -4.93
N VAL A 191 -16.08 9.34 -5.24
CA VAL A 191 -16.84 8.88 -6.40
C VAL A 191 -16.38 9.64 -7.64
N TRP A 192 -16.08 8.92 -8.72
CA TRP A 192 -15.84 9.52 -10.03
C TRP A 192 -17.16 9.86 -10.72
N SER A 193 -17.31 11.12 -11.13
CA SER A 193 -18.57 11.66 -11.67
C SER A 193 -18.47 12.14 -13.12
N GLU A 194 -17.39 11.81 -13.84
CA GLU A 194 -17.11 12.37 -15.18
C GLU A 194 -17.45 11.40 -16.33
N LEU A 195 -18.31 10.40 -16.08
CA LEU A 195 -18.74 9.44 -17.09
C LEU A 195 -19.37 10.12 -18.31
N ALA A 196 -20.20 11.14 -18.10
CA ALA A 196 -20.84 11.88 -19.19
C ALA A 196 -19.82 12.55 -20.14
N SER A 197 -18.70 13.05 -19.59
CA SER A 197 -17.63 13.65 -20.40
C SER A 197 -16.92 12.60 -21.24
N LEU A 198 -16.70 11.40 -20.68
CA LEU A 198 -16.09 10.27 -21.39
C LEU A 198 -17.01 9.73 -22.51
N GLN A 199 -18.32 9.78 -22.32
CA GLN A 199 -19.33 9.32 -23.28
C GLN A 199 -19.81 10.41 -24.25
N SER A 200 -19.20 11.60 -24.21
CA SER A 200 -19.62 12.73 -25.02
C SER A 200 -19.56 12.41 -26.52
N THR A 201 -20.56 12.86 -27.26
CA THR A 201 -20.54 12.84 -28.73
C THR A 201 -19.57 13.86 -29.30
N ASN A 202 -19.19 14.88 -28.52
CA ASN A 202 -18.14 15.81 -28.86
C ASN A 202 -16.76 15.14 -28.65
N GLU A 203 -16.04 14.98 -29.75
CA GLU A 203 -14.74 14.30 -29.76
C GLU A 203 -13.71 14.98 -28.85
N GLU A 204 -13.63 16.31 -28.86
CA GLU A 204 -12.70 17.06 -28.01
C GLU A 204 -12.99 16.83 -26.51
N SER A 205 -14.26 16.86 -26.10
CA SER A 205 -14.66 16.58 -24.71
C SER A 205 -14.30 15.15 -24.30
N ARG A 206 -14.51 14.18 -25.19
CA ARG A 206 -14.18 12.77 -24.95
C ARG A 206 -12.67 12.54 -24.82
N PHE A 207 -11.86 13.13 -25.71
CA PHE A 207 -10.41 13.06 -25.59
C PHE A 207 -9.88 13.83 -24.39
N PHE A 208 -10.50 14.94 -24.00
CA PHE A 208 -10.14 15.65 -22.78
C PHE A 208 -10.40 14.82 -21.53
N ALA A 209 -11.53 14.11 -21.47
CA ALA A 209 -11.82 13.16 -20.40
C ALA A 209 -10.75 12.05 -20.33
N LEU A 210 -10.37 11.45 -21.47
CA LEU A 210 -9.28 10.47 -21.53
C LEU A 210 -7.93 11.07 -21.10
N TYR A 211 -7.64 12.30 -21.50
CA TYR A 211 -6.42 13.02 -21.10
C TYR A 211 -6.36 13.17 -19.58
N LYS A 212 -7.44 13.67 -18.97
CA LYS A 212 -7.57 13.82 -17.52
C LYS A 212 -7.47 12.48 -16.80
N MET A 213 -8.19 11.46 -17.25
CA MET A 213 -8.13 10.11 -16.67
C MET A 213 -6.71 9.54 -16.72
N SER A 214 -6.00 9.66 -17.85
CA SER A 214 -4.62 9.18 -17.96
C SER A 214 -3.65 9.94 -17.05
N TYR A 215 -3.87 11.24 -16.84
CA TYR A 215 -3.07 12.06 -15.93
C TYR A 215 -3.32 11.65 -14.47
N CYS A 216 -4.58 11.57 -14.08
CA CYS A 216 -4.95 11.21 -12.72
C CYS A 216 -4.58 9.78 -12.37
N LEU A 217 -4.70 8.85 -13.32
CA LEU A 217 -4.28 7.46 -13.12
C LEU A 217 -2.79 7.40 -12.81
N PHE A 218 -1.96 8.06 -13.63
CA PHE A 218 -0.52 8.17 -13.39
C PHE A 218 -0.21 8.75 -12.01
N VAL A 219 -0.83 9.87 -11.65
CA VAL A 219 -0.62 10.53 -10.35
C VAL A 219 -1.00 9.63 -9.17
N ASP A 220 -2.11 8.90 -9.27
CA ASP A 220 -2.59 8.06 -8.18
C ASP A 220 -1.87 6.72 -8.08
N THR A 221 -1.47 6.11 -9.20
CA THR A 221 -0.65 4.88 -9.16
C THR A 221 0.72 5.14 -8.59
N ASP A 222 1.31 6.29 -8.91
CA ASP A 222 2.58 6.75 -8.34
C ASP A 222 2.46 6.95 -6.81
N LYS A 223 1.40 7.61 -6.33
CA LYS A 223 1.14 7.73 -4.89
C LYS A 223 0.99 6.36 -4.21
N VAL A 224 0.22 5.45 -4.80
CA VAL A 224 -0.01 4.12 -4.22
C VAL A 224 1.30 3.35 -4.08
N GLU A 225 2.15 3.37 -5.11
CA GLU A 225 3.48 2.76 -5.05
C GLU A 225 4.31 3.34 -3.90
N HIS A 226 4.43 4.67 -3.82
CA HIS A 226 5.19 5.34 -2.78
C HIS A 226 4.62 5.08 -1.38
N TYR A 227 3.30 5.06 -1.23
CA TYR A 227 2.65 4.78 0.05
C TYR A 227 2.85 3.33 0.49
N LEU A 228 2.88 2.38 -0.43
CA LEU A 228 3.15 0.98 -0.10
C LEU A 228 4.59 0.75 0.34
N LYS A 229 5.57 1.35 -0.35
CA LYS A 229 6.97 1.33 0.08
C LYS A 229 7.13 1.93 1.47
N HIS A 230 6.50 3.09 1.71
CA HIS A 230 6.52 3.74 3.03
C HIS A 230 5.83 2.89 4.11
N LEU A 231 4.69 2.27 3.78
CA LEU A 231 3.96 1.40 4.71
C LEU A 231 4.78 0.17 5.08
N LYS A 232 5.40 -0.53 4.11
CA LYS A 232 6.32 -1.66 4.34
C LYS A 232 7.46 -1.22 5.27
N CYS A 233 8.16 -0.15 4.89
CA CYS A 233 9.24 0.45 5.66
C CYS A 233 8.85 0.70 7.13
N ARG A 234 7.67 1.27 7.39
CA ARG A 234 7.19 1.55 8.75
C ARG A 234 6.62 0.35 9.50
N TYR A 235 6.07 -0.63 8.80
CA TYR A 235 5.55 -1.85 9.43
C TYR A 235 6.69 -2.70 10.02
N PHE A 236 7.83 -2.72 9.33
CA PHE A 236 9.06 -3.39 9.76
C PHE A 236 10.07 -2.43 10.42
N ASP A 237 9.61 -1.40 11.15
CA ASP A 237 10.45 -0.50 11.96
C ASP A 237 11.70 0.09 11.28
N GLY A 238 11.67 0.27 9.96
CA GLY A 238 12.77 0.86 9.19
C GLY A 238 13.69 -0.16 8.48
N TYR A 239 13.63 -1.45 8.83
CA TYR A 239 14.55 -2.46 8.29
C TYR A 239 14.45 -2.58 6.75
N MET A 240 13.26 -2.40 6.20
CA MET A 240 12.98 -2.59 4.78
C MET A 240 13.17 -1.34 3.91
N CYS A 241 13.56 -0.18 4.46
CA CYS A 241 13.66 1.07 3.69
C CYS A 241 14.94 1.17 2.85
N GLN A 242 15.94 0.34 3.11
CA GLN A 242 17.26 0.37 2.44
C GLN A 242 17.36 -0.56 1.23
N ASP A 243 16.38 -1.43 1.05
CA ASP A 243 16.22 -2.20 -0.17
C ASP A 243 16.14 -1.22 -1.37
N PRO A 244 16.99 -1.36 -2.39
CA PRO A 244 16.96 -0.54 -3.60
C PRO A 244 15.56 -0.44 -4.23
N GLU A 245 14.72 -1.48 -4.07
CA GLU A 245 13.34 -1.49 -4.57
C GLU A 245 12.41 -0.54 -3.78
N ASN A 246 12.76 -0.20 -2.53
CA ASN A 246 11.98 0.61 -1.60
C ASN A 246 12.49 2.05 -1.43
N GLN A 247 13.58 2.44 -2.10
CA GLN A 247 14.09 3.81 -2.01
C GLN A 247 13.09 4.80 -2.61
N ILE A 248 12.74 5.80 -1.79
CA ILE A 248 11.78 6.86 -2.09
C ILE A 248 12.51 7.95 -2.89
N SER A 249 12.19 8.12 -4.17
CA SER A 249 12.55 9.33 -4.92
C SER A 249 11.39 10.32 -4.88
N LEU A 250 11.33 11.15 -3.85
CA LEU A 250 10.43 12.30 -3.83
C LEU A 250 11.01 13.38 -4.76
N GLN A 251 10.33 13.67 -5.88
CA GLN A 251 10.47 14.93 -6.62
C GLN A 251 9.33 15.87 -6.24
#